data_AF-A0A381SP39-F1
#
_entry.id   AF-A0A381SP39-F1
#
_cell.length_a   1.000
_cell.length_b   1.000
_cell.length_c   1.000
_cell.angle_alpha   90.00
_cell.angle_beta   90.00
_cell.angle_gamma   90.00
#
_symmetry.space_group_name_H-M   'P 1'
#
loop_
_entity.id
_entity.type
_entity.pdbx_description
1 polymer ?
#
loop_
_entity_poly.entity_id
_entity_poly.type
_entity_poly.pdbx_seq_one_letter_code
_entity_poly.pdbx_strand_id
1 'polypeptide(L)' 'MKEKTPLIDHIGSLIGIVVIGFVLFILAWPIIDPTPNKSSTLKENARHLTK' A
#
# COMPACT_ATOMS: atom_id res chain seq x y z
N MET A 1 -39.38 11.19 8.33
CA MET A 1 -38.07 10.49 8.26
C MET A 1 -37.53 10.61 6.84
N LYS A 2 -36.84 11.70 6.46
CA LYS A 2 -36.42 11.86 5.05
C LYS A 2 -35.26 12.85 4.85
N GLU A 3 -34.18 12.79 5.64
CA GLU A 3 -32.99 13.62 5.38
C GLU A 3 -31.64 12.97 5.73
N LYS A 4 -31.61 11.74 6.27
CA LYS A 4 -30.36 11.11 6.73
C LYS A 4 -29.65 10.21 5.72
N THR A 5 -30.35 9.79 4.66
CA THR A 5 -29.81 8.97 3.57
C THR A 5 -28.76 9.68 2.70
N PRO A 6 -28.94 10.94 2.25
CA PRO A 6 -28.01 11.55 1.28
C PRO A 6 -26.61 11.81 1.87
N LEU A 7 -26.50 12.03 3.19
CA LEU A 7 -25.21 12.23 3.85
C LEU A 7 -24.41 10.93 3.95
N ILE A 8 -25.07 9.81 4.25
CA ILE A 8 -24.43 8.50 4.36
C ILE A 8 -23.88 8.04 3.00
N ASP A 9 -24.63 8.29 1.91
CA ASP A 9 -24.19 7.97 0.56
C ASP A 9 -22.95 8.77 0.16
N HIS A 10 -22.89 10.04 0.55
CA HIS A 10 -21.73 10.89 0.30
C HIS A 10 -20.49 10.44 1.07
N ILE A 11 -20.66 10.07 2.34
CA ILE A 11 -19.59 9.56 3.20
C ILE A 11 -19.07 8.21 2.67
N GLY A 12 -19.97 7.31 2.27
CA GLY A 12 -19.60 6.01 1.67
C GLY A 12 -18.80 6.18 0.38
N SER A 13 -19.22 7.10 -0.49
CA SER A 13 -18.51 7.42 -1.73
C SER A 13 -17.12 8.00 -1.46
N LEU A 14 -17.00 8.94 -0.52
CA LEU A 14 -15.73 9.53 -0.12
C LEU A 14 -14.75 8.47 0.44
N ILE A 15 -15.25 7.58 1.30
CA ILE A 15 -14.45 6.46 1.84
C ILE A 15 -13.98 5.55 0.71
N GLY A 16 -14.86 5.21 -0.23
CA GLY A 16 -14.51 4.38 -1.39
C GLY A 16 -13.37 4.97 -2.22
N ILE A 17 -13.42 6.27 -2.50
CA ILE A 17 -12.36 6.97 -3.25
C ILE A 17 -11.03 6.92 -2.49
N VAL A 18 -11.04 7.18 -1.18
CA VAL A 18 -9.83 7.14 -0.34
C VAL A 18 -9.23 5.74 -0.31
N VAL A 19 -10.06 4.70 -0.17
CA VAL A 19 -9.60 3.30 -0.15
C VAL A 19 -8.99 2.91 -1.48
N ILE A 20 -9.63 3.23 -2.61
CA ILE A 20 -9.08 2.94 -3.95
C ILE A 20 -7.74 3.65 -4.14
N GLY A 21 -7.66 4.93 -3.77
CA GLY A 21 -6.41 5.69 -3.82
C GLY A 21 -5.31 5.07 -2.97
N PHE A 22 -5.62 4.61 -1.76
CA PHE A 22 -4.67 3.97 -0.86
C PHE A 22 -4.15 2.64 -1.41
N VAL A 23 -5.03 1.82 -2.01
CA VAL A 23 -4.63 0.56 -2.66
C VAL A 23 -3.70 0.85 -3.83
N LEU A 24 -4.05 1.79 -4.71
CA LEU A 24 -3.19 2.18 -5.82
C LEU A 24 -1.85 2.76 -5.33
N PHE A 25 -1.86 3.53 -4.25
CA PHE A 25 -0.65 4.08 -3.63
C PHE A 25 0.29 2.97 -3.14
N ILE A 26 -0.22 1.95 -2.44
CA ILE A 26 0.62 0.81 -1.99
C ILE A 26 1.19 0.05 -3.19
N LEU A 27 0.40 -0.13 -4.25
CA LEU A 27 0.86 -0.82 -5.46
C LEU A 27 1.90 0.01 -6.24
N ALA A 28 1.77 1.33 -6.25
CA ALA A 28 2.72 2.24 -6.87
C ALA A 28 3.95 2.52 -5.99
N TRP A 29 3.84 2.34 -4.67
CA TRP A 29 4.90 2.55 -3.69
C TRP A 29 6.23 1.87 -4.08
N PRO A 30 6.28 0.56 -4.45
CA PRO A 30 7.53 -0.09 -4.85
C PRO A 30 8.13 0.44 -6.15
N ILE A 31 7.38 1.19 -6.96
CA ILE A 31 7.88 1.83 -8.18
C ILE A 31 8.57 3.16 -7.85
N ILE A 32 8.03 3.90 -6.87
CA ILE A 32 8.51 5.24 -6.48
C ILE A 32 9.68 5.13 -5.48
N ASP A 33 9.51 4.31 -4.45
CA ASP A 33 10.56 3.92 -3.52
C ASP A 33 10.74 2.41 -3.63
N PRO A 34 11.52 1.95 -4.63
CA PRO A 34 11.91 0.55 -4.68
C PRO A 34 12.71 0.31 -3.43
N THR A 35 12.06 -0.22 -2.38
CA THR A 35 12.70 -0.63 -1.13
C THR A 35 13.96 -1.35 -1.56
N PRO A 36 15.15 -0.77 -1.33
CA PRO A 36 16.36 -1.26 -1.95
C PRO A 36 16.44 -2.69 -1.50
N ASN A 37 16.43 -3.61 -2.46
CA ASN A 37 16.34 -5.03 -2.25
C ASN A 37 17.50 -5.45 -1.32
N LYS A 38 17.31 -5.32 0.00
CA LYS A 38 18.26 -5.70 1.04
C LYS A 38 18.25 -7.22 1.20
N SER A 39 18.07 -7.95 0.10
CA SER A 39 18.58 -9.31 -0.06
C SER A 39 20.09 -9.38 0.14
N SER A 40 20.79 -8.25 0.25
CA SER A 40 22.18 -8.15 0.69
C SER A 40 22.43 -8.94 1.98
N THR A 41 21.54 -8.92 2.98
CA THR A 41 21.81 -9.61 4.26
C THR A 41 21.72 -11.13 4.16
N LEU A 42 20.84 -11.67 3.32
CA LEU A 42 20.75 -13.11 3.05
C LEU A 42 21.86 -13.58 2.10
N LYS A 43 22.17 -12.77 1.08
CA LYS A 43 23.19 -13.08 0.06
C LYS A 43 24.61 -12.96 0.60
N GLU A 44 24.85 -12.03 1.51
CA GLU A 44 26.13 -11.85 2.21
C GLU A 44 26.38 -12.99 3.20
N ASN A 45 25.40 -13.36 4.02
CA ASN A 45 25.52 -14.50 4.94
C ASN A 45 25.69 -15.84 4.20
N ALA A 46 24.97 -16.07 3.10
CA ALA A 46 25.15 -17.29 2.30
C ALA A 46 26.57 -17.44 1.73
N ARG A 47 27.20 -16.33 1.33
CA ARG A 47 28.61 -16.33 0.89
C ARG A 47 29.60 -16.61 2.01
N HIS A 48 29.32 -16.15 3.23
CA HIS A 48 30.14 -16.46 4.40
C HIS A 48 30.03 -17.91 4.87
N LEU A 49 28.90 -18.58 4.59
CA LEU A 49 28.71 -20.00 4.92
C LEU A 49 29.30 -20.98 3.90
N THR A 50 29.69 -20.49 2.71
CA THR A 50 30.27 -21.30 1.64
C THR A 50 31.79 -21.07 1.49
N LYS A 51 32.41 -20.31 2.39
CA LYS A 51 33.85 -20.01 2.38
C LYS A 51 34.55 -20.67 3.56
#